data_AF-A0A8B6DKR9-F1
#
_entry.id   AF-A0A8B6DKR9-F1
#
_cell.length_a   1.000
_cell.length_b   1.000
_cell.length_c   1.000
_cell.angle_alpha   90.00
_cell.angle_beta   90.00
_cell.angle_gamma   90.00
#
_symmetry.space_group_name_H-M   'P 1'
#
loop_
_entity.id
_entity.type
_entity.pdbx_description
1 polymer ?
#
loop_
_entity_poly.entity_id
_entity_poly.type
_entity_poly.pdbx_seq_one_letter_code
_entity_poly.pdbx_strand_id
1 'polypeptide(L)'
;MKCQTNIRNYIYLWRINYNRRKGYLPLQDADDFEYHAFVVYCDADRHWVHQKFLKKLEQDEGMKLCIHHRDFEIGESITANINNYLEKSWKVVVILSNDFAKSEWCQWEVDVVQERRRRQGRDVFLLIMLKNIDSKHMTNQLRALLDSASSLKYPIGVGEELFWTAAVETLRKPLGHPPTALL
;
A
#
# COMPACT_ATOMS: atom_id res chain seq x y z
N MET A 1 1.78 23.56 15.18
CA MET A 1 0.97 24.61 14.51
C MET A 1 0.28 23.97 13.31
N LYS A 2 -1.02 24.20 13.16
CA LYS A 2 -2.01 23.39 12.42
C LYS A 2 -1.71 23.30 10.91
N CYS A 3 -1.48 22.09 10.40
CA CYS A 3 -1.40 21.77 8.96
C CYS A 3 -2.55 20.81 8.56
N GLN A 4 -3.80 21.16 8.86
CA GLN A 4 -4.94 20.28 8.55
C GLN A 4 -5.72 20.68 7.28
N THR A 5 -5.36 21.80 6.61
CA THR A 5 -6.19 22.34 5.51
C THR A 5 -5.66 22.05 4.09
N ASN A 6 -4.41 21.60 3.92
CA ASN A 6 -3.80 21.48 2.57
C ASN A 6 -4.04 20.15 1.86
N ILE A 7 -4.36 19.10 2.62
CA ILE A 7 -4.34 17.72 2.12
C ILE A 7 -5.56 17.41 1.24
N ARG A 8 -6.75 17.89 1.64
CA ARG A 8 -8.01 17.71 0.88
C ARG A 8 -8.01 18.44 -0.46
N ASN A 9 -7.50 19.67 -0.51
CA ASN A 9 -7.38 20.44 -1.75
C ASN A 9 -6.40 19.79 -2.73
N TYR A 10 -5.33 19.18 -2.21
CA TYR A 10 -4.37 18.48 -3.03
C TYR A 10 -4.97 17.22 -3.69
N ILE A 11 -5.72 16.41 -2.95
CA ILE A 11 -6.47 15.25 -3.51
C ILE A 11 -7.38 15.70 -4.66
N TYR A 12 -8.08 16.82 -4.46
CA TYR A 12 -8.98 17.39 -5.46
C TYR A 12 -8.24 17.82 -6.74
N LEU A 13 -7.13 18.55 -6.60
CA LEU A 13 -6.32 19.00 -7.74
C LEU A 13 -5.66 17.83 -8.49
N TRP A 14 -5.22 16.81 -7.77
CA TRP A 14 -4.64 15.61 -8.35
C TRP A 14 -5.69 14.78 -9.12
N ARG A 15 -6.94 14.70 -8.62
CA ARG A 15 -8.07 14.05 -9.33
C ARG A 15 -8.35 14.71 -10.69
N ILE A 16 -8.30 16.04 -10.75
CA ILE A 16 -8.53 16.81 -11.98
C ILE A 16 -7.40 16.61 -12.98
N ASN A 17 -6.15 16.72 -12.53
CA ASN A 17 -4.98 16.61 -13.42
C ASN A 17 -4.82 15.21 -14.02
N TYR A 18 -5.17 14.16 -13.27
CA TYR A 18 -5.06 12.79 -13.77
C TYR A 18 -6.18 12.40 -14.74
N ASN A 19 -7.43 12.84 -14.51
CA ASN A 19 -8.55 12.52 -15.41
C ASN A 19 -8.35 13.08 -16.84
N ARG A 20 -7.48 14.09 -17.01
CA ARG A 20 -7.10 14.60 -18.34
C ARG A 20 -6.18 13.65 -19.14
N ARG A 21 -5.68 12.56 -18.54
CA ARG A 21 -4.59 11.74 -19.12
C ARG A 21 -4.95 10.34 -19.66
N LYS A 22 -6.21 9.88 -19.83
CA LYS A 22 -6.40 8.46 -20.24
C LYS A 22 -7.45 8.08 -21.29
N GLY A 23 -6.95 7.23 -22.22
CA GLY A 23 -7.61 6.10 -22.91
C GLY A 23 -7.23 4.74 -22.27
N TYR A 24 -7.13 3.65 -23.07
CA TYR A 24 -6.88 2.27 -22.61
C TYR A 24 -5.51 2.08 -21.90
N LEU A 25 -5.48 1.25 -20.85
CA LEU A 25 -4.28 0.89 -20.08
C LEU A 25 -3.69 -0.45 -20.60
N PRO A 26 -2.40 -0.49 -21.00
CA PRO A 26 -1.74 -1.74 -21.35
C PRO A 26 -1.58 -2.65 -20.12
N LEU A 27 -1.50 -3.97 -20.33
CA LEU A 27 -1.02 -4.91 -19.32
C LEU A 27 0.43 -4.54 -19.01
N GLN A 28 0.73 -4.37 -17.73
CA GLN A 28 2.06 -4.02 -17.24
C GLN A 28 2.64 -5.24 -16.53
N ASP A 29 3.96 -5.35 -16.51
CA ASP A 29 4.68 -6.36 -15.74
C ASP A 29 5.44 -5.72 -14.58
N ALA A 30 5.87 -6.52 -13.60
CA ALA A 30 6.63 -6.01 -12.46
C ALA A 30 7.94 -5.32 -12.87
N ASP A 31 8.54 -5.75 -13.99
CA ASP A 31 9.79 -5.20 -14.54
C ASP A 31 9.63 -3.79 -15.14
N ASP A 32 8.39 -3.34 -15.39
CA ASP A 32 8.12 -1.96 -15.83
C ASP A 32 8.27 -0.93 -14.69
N PHE A 33 8.49 -1.39 -13.46
CA PHE A 33 8.53 -0.58 -12.25
C PHE A 33 9.88 -0.62 -11.56
N GLU A 34 10.26 0.50 -10.94
CA GLU A 34 11.52 0.63 -10.19
C GLU A 34 11.49 -0.24 -8.92
N TYR A 35 10.30 -0.35 -8.30
CA TYR A 35 10.07 -1.11 -7.08
C TYR A 35 8.96 -2.15 -7.26
N HIS A 36 9.12 -3.30 -6.61
CA HIS A 36 8.10 -4.33 -6.51
C HIS A 36 6.93 -3.87 -5.63
N ALA A 37 7.21 -3.14 -4.55
CA ALA A 37 6.16 -2.49 -3.78
C ALA A 37 6.63 -1.25 -3.00
N PHE A 38 5.69 -0.33 -2.82
CA PHE A 38 5.76 0.74 -1.83
C PHE A 38 5.10 0.27 -0.53
N VAL A 39 5.81 0.40 0.61
CA VAL A 39 5.32 -0.05 1.92
C VAL A 39 4.87 1.12 2.77
N VAL A 40 3.60 1.07 3.16
CA VAL A 40 2.91 2.05 3.98
C VAL A 40 2.68 1.48 5.37
N TYR A 41 3.19 2.16 6.40
CA TYR A 41 3.11 1.71 7.80
C TYR A 41 3.20 2.90 8.75
N CYS A 42 2.81 2.72 10.02
CA CYS A 42 3.00 3.75 11.04
C CYS A 42 4.35 3.54 11.78
N ASP A 43 4.96 4.61 12.27
CA ASP A 43 6.28 4.55 12.92
C ASP A 43 6.31 3.58 14.12
N ALA A 44 5.19 3.39 14.82
CA ALA A 44 5.07 2.41 15.91
C ALA A 44 5.30 0.95 15.46
N ASP A 45 5.09 0.64 14.18
CA ASP A 45 5.32 -0.69 13.61
C ASP A 45 6.68 -0.81 12.90
N ARG A 46 7.48 0.27 12.85
CA ARG A 46 8.77 0.35 12.15
C ARG A 46 9.71 -0.80 12.49
N HIS A 47 9.79 -1.17 13.76
CA HIS A 47 10.67 -2.25 14.19
C HIS A 47 10.32 -3.57 13.49
N TRP A 48 9.04 -3.94 13.43
CA TRP A 48 8.59 -5.15 12.75
C TRP A 48 8.81 -5.06 11.23
N VAL A 49 8.54 -3.89 10.63
CA VAL A 49 8.77 -3.67 9.20
C VAL A 49 10.23 -3.89 8.83
N HIS A 50 11.16 -3.27 9.55
CA HIS A 50 12.59 -3.36 9.23
C HIS A 50 13.17 -4.73 9.54
N GLN A 51 12.87 -5.28 10.72
CA GLN A 51 13.55 -6.48 11.20
C GLN A 51 12.95 -7.79 10.67
N LYS A 52 11.66 -7.78 10.30
CA LYS A 52 10.98 -8.95 9.74
C LYS A 52 10.60 -8.75 8.29
N PHE A 53 9.75 -7.77 8.00
CA PHE A 53 9.11 -7.65 6.68
C PHE A 53 10.11 -7.38 5.54
N LEU A 54 10.91 -6.32 5.67
CA LEU A 54 11.92 -5.96 4.67
C LEU A 54 13.01 -7.02 4.61
N LYS A 55 13.46 -7.52 5.77
CA LYS A 55 14.46 -8.59 5.82
C LYS A 55 14.00 -9.80 5.01
N LYS A 56 12.78 -10.30 5.23
CA LYS A 56 12.23 -11.45 4.50
C LYS A 56 12.14 -11.19 3.00
N LEU A 57 11.58 -10.06 2.60
CA LEU A 57 11.26 -9.83 1.18
C LEU A 57 12.46 -9.31 0.37
N GLU A 58 13.32 -8.47 0.94
CA GLU A 58 14.50 -7.95 0.25
C GLU A 58 15.64 -8.99 0.25
N GLN A 59 15.87 -9.72 1.34
CA GLN A 59 17.01 -10.65 1.45
C GLN A 59 16.67 -12.05 0.92
N ASP A 60 15.54 -12.64 1.32
CA ASP A 60 15.23 -14.03 0.95
C ASP A 60 14.59 -14.11 -0.45
N GLU A 61 13.78 -13.11 -0.82
CA GLU A 61 12.99 -13.13 -2.07
C GLU A 61 13.53 -12.18 -3.15
N GLY A 62 14.56 -11.39 -2.84
CA GLY A 62 15.23 -10.47 -3.77
C GLY A 62 14.35 -9.31 -4.26
N MET A 63 13.27 -8.98 -3.56
CA MET A 63 12.36 -7.92 -3.97
C MET A 63 12.93 -6.54 -3.66
N LYS A 64 12.72 -5.59 -4.57
CA LYS A 64 13.02 -4.16 -4.35
C LYS A 64 11.81 -3.48 -3.72
N LEU A 65 11.89 -3.11 -2.44
CA LEU A 65 10.83 -2.39 -1.75
C LEU A 65 11.23 -0.94 -1.51
N CYS A 66 10.27 -0.01 -1.50
CA CYS A 66 10.51 1.36 -1.05
C CYS A 66 9.67 1.72 0.17
N ILE A 67 10.25 2.53 1.06
CA ILE A 67 9.68 2.97 2.33
C ILE A 67 9.92 4.46 2.56
N HIS A 68 8.94 5.12 3.16
CA HIS A 68 8.99 6.56 3.40
C HIS A 68 10.12 7.02 4.33
N HIS A 69 10.54 6.20 5.31
CA HIS A 69 11.62 6.56 6.24
C HIS A 69 13.03 6.47 5.66
N ARG A 70 13.21 5.81 4.51
CA ARG A 70 14.53 5.60 3.87
C ARG A 70 14.65 6.44 2.60
N ASP A 71 13.59 6.47 1.81
CA ASP A 71 13.71 6.84 0.42
C ASP A 71 13.29 8.29 0.15
N PHE A 72 12.49 8.93 1.01
CA PHE A 72 11.99 10.29 0.77
C PHE A 72 13.08 11.31 0.44
N GLU A 73 12.91 11.98 -0.69
CA GLU A 73 13.81 13.04 -1.14
C GLU A 73 13.64 14.27 -0.25
N ILE A 74 14.76 14.75 0.29
CA ILE A 74 14.81 15.95 1.13
C ILE A 74 14.59 17.18 0.24
N GLY A 75 13.63 18.02 0.59
CA GLY A 75 13.28 19.24 -0.16
C GLY A 75 11.98 19.13 -0.95
N GLU A 76 11.50 17.92 -1.19
CA GLU A 76 10.18 17.67 -1.78
C GLU A 76 9.07 17.61 -0.72
N SER A 77 7.85 17.98 -1.12
CA SER A 77 6.70 17.81 -0.21
C SER A 77 6.47 16.32 0.06
N ILE A 78 6.05 15.98 1.28
CA ILE A 78 5.80 14.59 1.68
C ILE A 78 4.81 13.90 0.73
N THR A 79 3.85 14.66 0.23
CA THR A 79 2.88 14.18 -0.77
C THR A 79 3.49 13.95 -2.15
N ALA A 80 4.39 14.81 -2.62
CA ALA A 80 5.10 14.61 -3.89
C ALA A 80 5.95 13.34 -3.83
N ASN A 81 6.66 13.14 -2.72
CA ASN A 81 7.42 11.91 -2.46
C ASN A 81 6.51 10.67 -2.55
N ILE A 82 5.36 10.67 -1.88
CA ILE A 82 4.44 9.52 -1.95
C ILE A 82 3.90 9.26 -3.35
N ASN A 83 3.53 10.31 -4.08
CA ASN A 83 3.07 10.12 -5.46
C ASN A 83 4.18 9.53 -6.33
N ASN A 84 5.41 9.98 -6.16
CA ASN A 84 6.58 9.46 -6.88
C ASN A 84 6.77 7.96 -6.58
N TYR A 85 6.81 7.55 -5.31
CA TYR A 85 6.99 6.14 -4.95
C TYR A 85 5.81 5.26 -5.33
N LEU A 86 4.59 5.79 -5.25
CA LEU A 86 3.43 5.09 -5.77
C LEU A 86 3.61 4.83 -7.27
N GLU A 87 3.83 5.86 -8.09
CA GLU A 87 3.95 5.70 -9.55
C GLU A 87 5.10 4.77 -9.96
N LYS A 88 6.19 4.77 -9.20
CA LYS A 88 7.37 3.92 -9.42
C LYS A 88 7.25 2.50 -8.88
N SER A 89 6.19 2.18 -8.14
CA SER A 89 6.00 0.86 -7.53
C SER A 89 4.94 0.05 -8.24
N TRP A 90 5.22 -1.24 -8.42
CA TRP A 90 4.30 -2.21 -8.99
C TRP A 90 3.06 -2.39 -8.11
N LYS A 91 3.28 -2.70 -6.83
CA LYS A 91 2.22 -2.87 -5.83
C LYS A 91 2.38 -1.90 -4.66
N VAL A 92 1.36 -1.86 -3.81
CA VAL A 92 1.37 -1.11 -2.56
C VAL A 92 1.02 -2.07 -1.43
N VAL A 93 1.89 -2.14 -0.42
CA VAL A 93 1.66 -2.89 0.80
C VAL A 93 1.24 -1.91 1.88
N VAL A 94 0.14 -2.20 2.57
CA VAL A 94 -0.32 -1.40 3.71
C VAL A 94 -0.32 -2.27 4.96
N ILE A 95 0.49 -1.90 5.95
CA ILE A 95 0.62 -2.62 7.21
C ILE A 95 -0.29 -1.95 8.24
N LEU A 96 -1.34 -2.67 8.59
CA LEU A 96 -2.43 -2.23 9.44
C LEU A 96 -2.22 -2.65 10.89
N SER A 97 -2.38 -1.68 11.78
CA SER A 97 -2.40 -1.84 13.23
C SER A 97 -3.35 -0.84 13.87
N ASN A 98 -3.58 -0.97 15.18
CA ASN A 98 -4.38 0.00 15.91
C ASN A 98 -3.77 1.41 15.89
N ASP A 99 -2.44 1.51 15.87
CA ASP A 99 -1.72 2.79 15.82
C ASP A 99 -1.74 3.38 14.41
N PHE A 100 -1.72 2.53 13.37
CA PHE A 100 -2.01 2.93 11.99
C PHE A 100 -3.40 3.56 11.90
N ALA A 101 -4.43 2.91 12.46
CA ALA A 101 -5.81 3.38 12.35
C ALA A 101 -6.05 4.76 13.02
N LYS A 102 -5.25 5.11 14.02
CA LYS A 102 -5.28 6.42 14.71
C LYS A 102 -4.52 7.53 13.98
N SER A 103 -3.61 7.17 13.07
CA SER A 103 -2.75 8.13 12.39
C SER A 103 -3.50 8.87 11.28
N GLU A 104 -3.55 10.21 11.35
CA GLU A 104 -4.13 11.06 10.30
C GLU A 104 -3.41 10.86 8.95
N TRP A 105 -2.11 10.57 9.02
CA TRP A 105 -1.28 10.28 7.85
C TRP A 105 -1.71 8.99 7.16
N CYS A 106 -1.97 7.94 7.93
CA CYS A 106 -2.46 6.67 7.42
C CYS A 106 -3.82 6.79 6.74
N GLN A 107 -4.73 7.58 7.32
CA GLN A 107 -6.04 7.78 6.71
C GLN A 107 -5.96 8.56 5.40
N TRP A 108 -5.01 9.48 5.28
CA TRP A 108 -4.72 10.15 4.02
C TRP A 108 -4.13 9.21 2.97
N GLU A 109 -3.19 8.34 3.36
CA GLU A 109 -2.64 7.33 2.45
C GLU A 109 -3.73 6.37 1.95
N VAL A 110 -4.72 6.03 2.79
CA VAL A 110 -5.90 5.24 2.37
C VAL A 110 -6.69 5.93 1.26
N ASP A 111 -6.89 7.25 1.31
CA ASP A 111 -7.61 7.98 0.25
C ASP A 111 -6.84 7.94 -1.08
N VAL A 112 -5.52 8.10 -1.04
CA VAL A 112 -4.64 8.01 -2.23
C VAL A 112 -4.62 6.58 -2.78
N VAL A 113 -4.58 5.59 -1.89
CA VAL A 113 -4.62 4.15 -2.17
C VAL A 113 -5.92 3.75 -2.86
N GLN A 114 -7.08 4.12 -2.33
CA GLN A 114 -8.40 3.80 -2.92
C GLN A 114 -8.54 4.33 -4.34
N GLU A 115 -7.90 5.45 -4.60
CA GLU A 115 -7.95 6.11 -5.88
C GLU A 115 -7.01 5.47 -6.90
N ARG A 116 -5.81 5.04 -6.50
CA ARG A 116 -4.97 4.16 -7.32
C ARG A 116 -5.67 2.83 -7.61
N ARG A 117 -6.41 2.26 -6.64
CA ARG A 117 -7.24 1.06 -6.85
C ARG A 117 -8.29 1.26 -7.93
N ARG A 118 -8.98 2.40 -7.92
CA ARG A 118 -9.98 2.71 -8.97
C ARG A 118 -9.34 2.75 -10.36
N ARG A 119 -8.05 3.07 -10.45
CA ARG A 119 -7.30 3.24 -11.70
C ARG A 119 -6.69 1.94 -12.23
N GLN A 120 -6.21 1.08 -11.35
CA GLN A 120 -5.37 -0.08 -11.69
C GLN A 120 -5.96 -1.43 -11.24
N GLY A 121 -7.11 -1.44 -10.57
CA GLY A 121 -7.79 -2.65 -10.13
C GLY A 121 -7.41 -3.09 -8.71
N ARG A 122 -7.99 -4.22 -8.27
CA ARG A 122 -7.87 -4.72 -6.89
C ARG A 122 -6.50 -5.32 -6.57
N ASP A 123 -5.81 -5.90 -7.55
CA ASP A 123 -4.56 -6.66 -7.38
C ASP A 123 -3.32 -5.80 -7.09
N VAL A 124 -3.50 -4.47 -7.05
CA VAL A 124 -2.45 -3.48 -6.77
C VAL A 124 -2.09 -3.45 -5.28
N PHE A 125 -2.98 -3.94 -4.41
CA PHE A 125 -2.85 -3.80 -2.97
C PHE A 125 -2.69 -5.13 -2.26
N LEU A 126 -1.78 -5.13 -1.29
CA LEU A 126 -1.70 -6.14 -0.24
C LEU A 126 -1.89 -5.45 1.11
N LEU A 127 -2.98 -5.77 1.80
CA LEU A 127 -3.19 -5.32 3.17
C LEU A 127 -2.67 -6.37 4.14
N ILE A 128 -1.86 -5.97 5.11
CA ILE A 128 -1.32 -6.84 6.15
C ILE A 128 -1.86 -6.38 7.49
N MET A 129 -2.71 -7.18 8.11
CA MET A 129 -3.19 -6.93 9.47
C MET A 129 -2.17 -7.45 10.46
N LEU A 130 -1.27 -6.57 10.90
CA LEU A 130 -0.20 -6.89 11.84
C LEU A 130 -0.74 -7.02 13.27
N LYS A 131 -1.65 -6.12 13.65
CA LYS A 131 -2.34 -6.13 14.95
C LYS A 131 -3.82 -5.90 14.72
N ASN A 132 -4.66 -6.40 15.64
CA ASN A 132 -6.09 -6.11 15.61
C ASN A 132 -6.32 -4.60 15.78
N ILE A 133 -7.30 -4.08 15.04
CA ILE A 133 -7.76 -2.70 15.13
C ILE A 133 -9.01 -2.69 16.00
N ASP A 134 -9.04 -1.84 17.03
CA ASP A 134 -10.22 -1.73 17.87
C ASP A 134 -11.40 -1.17 17.06
N SER A 135 -12.62 -1.60 17.37
CA SER A 135 -13.84 -1.14 16.66
C SER A 135 -13.99 0.39 16.65
N LYS A 136 -13.57 1.07 17.73
CA LYS A 136 -13.54 2.54 17.85
C LYS A 136 -12.59 3.24 16.86
N HIS A 137 -11.60 2.52 16.33
CA HIS A 137 -10.62 3.03 15.38
C HIS A 137 -10.90 2.55 13.94
N MET A 138 -11.90 1.68 13.76
CA MET A 138 -12.33 1.18 12.45
C MET A 138 -13.22 2.20 11.72
N THR A 139 -12.60 3.10 10.97
CA THR A 139 -13.33 4.06 10.13
C THR A 139 -14.00 3.39 8.93
N ASN A 140 -14.98 4.07 8.32
CA ASN A 140 -15.68 3.57 7.14
C ASN A 140 -14.72 3.40 5.95
N GLN A 141 -13.72 4.28 5.82
CA GLN A 141 -12.70 4.21 4.79
C GLN A 141 -11.81 2.98 4.96
N LEU A 142 -11.38 2.71 6.19
CA LEU A 142 -10.54 1.54 6.49
C LEU A 142 -11.32 0.23 6.30
N ARG A 143 -12.59 0.21 6.70
CA ARG A 143 -13.50 -0.92 6.43
C ARG A 143 -13.69 -1.14 4.93
N ALA A 144 -13.98 -0.08 4.17
CA ALA A 144 -14.10 -0.16 2.72
C ALA A 144 -12.81 -0.60 2.05
N LEU A 145 -11.64 -0.24 2.59
CA LEU A 145 -10.35 -0.72 2.08
C LEU A 145 -10.18 -2.24 2.33
N LEU A 146 -10.45 -2.69 3.57
CA LEU A 146 -10.38 -4.09 3.97
C LEU A 146 -11.34 -4.99 3.17
N ASP A 147 -12.57 -4.55 2.94
CA ASP A 147 -13.58 -5.32 2.21
C ASP A 147 -13.23 -5.54 0.73
N SER A 148 -12.24 -4.80 0.23
CA SER A 148 -12.13 -4.52 -1.20
C SER A 148 -10.75 -4.80 -1.78
N ALA A 149 -9.80 -5.19 -0.94
CA ALA A 149 -8.44 -5.61 -1.28
C ALA A 149 -8.09 -6.94 -0.60
N SER A 150 -7.09 -7.64 -1.15
CA SER A 150 -6.55 -8.85 -0.55
C SER A 150 -5.90 -8.52 0.80
N SER A 151 -6.42 -9.11 1.88
CA SER A 151 -5.88 -8.92 3.22
C SER A 151 -5.29 -10.21 3.78
N LEU A 152 -4.09 -10.10 4.36
CA LEU A 152 -3.42 -11.17 5.09
C LEU A 152 -3.34 -10.77 6.56
N LYS A 153 -3.63 -11.70 7.46
CA LYS A 153 -3.45 -11.49 8.90
C LYS A 153 -2.11 -12.08 9.30
N TYR A 154 -1.29 -11.29 9.99
CA TYR A 154 -0.04 -11.79 10.53
C TYR A 154 -0.36 -12.75 11.71
N PRO A 155 0.15 -13.99 11.68
CA PRO A 155 -0.19 -14.98 12.69
C PRO A 155 0.51 -14.68 14.02
N ILE A 156 -0.19 -14.94 15.13
CA ILE A 156 0.40 -14.92 16.47
C ILE A 156 0.76 -16.38 16.81
N GLY A 157 2.05 -16.73 16.66
CA GLY A 157 2.55 -18.08 16.94
C GLY A 157 2.85 -18.87 15.66
N VAL A 158 2.21 -20.02 15.49
CA VAL A 158 2.48 -20.94 14.37
C VAL A 158 1.82 -20.43 13.08
N GLY A 159 2.51 -20.57 11.95
CA GLY A 159 1.97 -20.23 10.62
C GLY A 159 2.64 -19.05 9.91
N GLU A 160 3.75 -18.52 10.44
CA GLU A 160 4.49 -17.43 9.78
C GLU A 160 4.90 -17.80 8.34
N GLU A 161 5.27 -19.05 8.08
CA GLU A 161 5.67 -19.51 6.73
C GLU A 161 4.55 -19.34 5.70
N LEU A 162 3.33 -19.80 6.03
CA LEU A 162 2.16 -19.64 5.16
C LEU A 162 1.84 -18.17 4.88
N PHE A 163 2.01 -17.31 5.89
CA PHE A 163 1.85 -15.87 5.71
C PHE A 163 2.85 -15.30 4.71
N TRP A 164 4.14 -15.67 4.81
CA TRP A 164 5.16 -15.20 3.90
C TRP A 164 4.94 -15.71 2.48
N THR A 165 4.61 -17.00 2.31
CA THR A 165 4.28 -17.57 1.00
C THR A 165 3.13 -16.82 0.35
N ALA A 166 2.02 -16.60 1.07
CA ALA A 166 0.88 -15.86 0.56
C ALA A 166 1.22 -14.39 0.22
N ALA A 167 2.07 -13.74 1.04
CA ALA A 167 2.51 -12.37 0.78
C ALA A 167 3.35 -12.28 -0.50
N VAL A 168 4.29 -13.20 -0.69
CA VAL A 168 5.15 -13.27 -1.87
C VAL A 168 4.34 -13.56 -3.13
N GLU A 169 3.44 -14.54 -3.10
CA GLU A 169 2.54 -14.86 -4.21
C GLU A 169 1.69 -13.65 -4.59
N THR A 170 1.12 -12.97 -3.58
CA THR A 170 0.32 -11.76 -3.82
C THR A 170 1.17 -10.67 -4.46
N LEU A 171 2.42 -10.49 -4.04
CA LEU A 171 3.33 -9.48 -4.59
C LEU A 171 3.83 -9.80 -6.00
N ARG A 172 3.92 -11.08 -6.37
CA ARG A 172 4.31 -11.51 -7.72
C ARG A 172 3.13 -11.58 -8.70
N LYS A 173 1.89 -11.65 -8.20
CA LYS A 173 0.69 -11.76 -9.05
C LYS A 173 0.57 -10.58 -10.02
N PRO A 174 0.34 -10.81 -11.34
CA PRO A 174 0.12 -9.74 -12.31
C PRO A 174 -1.06 -8.82 -11.97
N LEU A 175 -1.02 -7.56 -12.40
CA LEU A 175 -2.15 -6.65 -12.29
C LEU A 175 -3.19 -6.95 -13.37
N GLY A 176 -4.46 -7.05 -13.00
CA GLY A 176 -5.58 -7.02 -13.96
C GLY A 176 -5.93 -8.35 -14.61
N HIS A 177 -5.75 -9.49 -13.93
CA HIS A 177 -6.24 -10.77 -14.43
C HIS A 177 -7.74 -10.72 -14.74
N PRO A 178 -8.20 -11.20 -15.91
CA PRO A 178 -9.61 -11.49 -16.09
C PRO A 178 -10.03 -12.54 -15.05
N PRO A 179 -11.27 -12.47 -14.51
CA PRO A 179 -11.75 -13.49 -13.59
C PRO A 179 -11.59 -14.85 -14.25
N THR A 180 -10.82 -15.74 -13.62
CA THR A 180 -10.71 -17.13 -14.06
C THR A 180 -12.12 -17.70 -14.03
N ALA A 181 -12.70 -17.95 -15.20
CA ALA A 181 -13.92 -18.73 -15.29
C ALA A 181 -13.57 -20.12 -14.72
N LEU A 182 -14.06 -20.39 -13.51
CA LEU A 182 -14.06 -21.75 -12.99
C LEU A 182 -14.98 -22.54 -13.92
N LEU A 183 -14.38 -23.41 -14.74
CA LEU A 183 -15.08 -24.41 -15.55
C LEU A 183 -15.81 -25.41 -14.65
#